data_AF-A0A7S2YBZ6-F1
#
_entry.id   AF-A0A7S2YBZ6-F1
#
_cell.length_a   1.000
_cell.length_b   1.000
_cell.length_c   1.000
_cell.angle_alpha   90.00
_cell.angle_beta   90.00
_cell.angle_gamma   90.00
#
_symmetry.space_group_name_H-M   'P 1'
#
loop_
_entity.id
_entity.type
_entity.pdbx_description
1 polymer ?
#
loop_
_entity_poly.entity_id
_entity_poly.type
_entity_poly.pdbx_seq_one_letter_code
_entity_poly.pdbx_strand_id
1 'polypeptide(L)'
;LKADASKNMDAANVYAVMNIISFLCTVPFVVINELPTLQQEWDLAVEKHGLEPLAYNLLMSGFCFYIYNEFAFAFTASVGAVTSSVLNTAKRVIIIVVSSVVFQEVMERNTVIGSAIAICGTFAYSLASKKAAPKAKTA
;
A
#
# COMPACT_ATOMS: atom_id res chain seq x y z
N LEU A 1 7.89 3.93 15.50
CA LEU A 1 6.76 3.29 16.18
C LEU A 1 7.30 2.17 17.05
N LYS A 2 8.09 2.50 18.08
CA LYS A 2 8.41 1.51 19.12
C LYS A 2 7.14 1.37 19.96
N ALA A 3 6.77 0.14 20.29
CA ALA A 3 5.65 -0.14 21.17
C ALA A 3 5.97 0.45 22.56
N ASP A 4 5.38 1.61 22.85
CA ASP A 4 5.37 2.14 24.21
C ASP A 4 4.44 1.26 25.04
N ALA A 5 5.02 0.45 25.92
CA ALA A 5 4.31 -0.49 26.80
C ALA A 5 3.30 0.21 27.74
N SER A 6 3.31 1.54 27.83
CA SER A 6 2.33 2.31 28.61
C SER A 6 1.02 2.62 27.85
N LYS A 7 0.90 2.30 26.56
CA LYS A 7 -0.26 2.70 25.73
C LYS A 7 -1.01 1.56 25.03
N ASN A 8 -0.62 0.29 25.15
CA ASN A 8 -1.31 -0.85 24.51
C ASN A 8 -1.67 -0.60 23.01
N MET A 9 -0.80 0.11 22.29
CA MET A 9 -0.98 0.39 20.87
C MET A 9 -0.23 -0.67 20.06
N ASP A 10 -0.87 -1.83 19.91
CA ASP A 10 -0.43 -2.85 18.97
C ASP A 10 -0.60 -2.36 17.53
N ALA A 11 0.20 -2.88 16.59
CA ALA A 11 0.19 -2.44 15.19
C ALA A 11 -1.20 -2.58 14.54
N ALA A 12 -1.96 -3.62 14.93
CA ALA A 12 -3.35 -3.81 14.54
C ALA A 12 -4.27 -2.71 15.08
N ASN A 13 -4.08 -2.28 16.34
CA ASN A 13 -4.88 -1.22 16.95
C ASN A 13 -4.57 0.16 16.34
N VAL A 14 -3.29 0.43 16.04
CA VAL A 14 -2.89 1.64 15.31
C VAL A 14 -3.53 1.68 13.92
N TYR A 15 -3.54 0.55 13.21
CA TYR A 15 -4.19 0.46 11.91
C TYR A 15 -5.71 0.64 12.02
N ALA A 16 -6.37 0.01 12.99
CA ALA A 16 -7.81 0.12 13.20
C ALA A 16 -8.24 1.58 13.47
N VAL A 17 -7.55 2.29 14.36
CA VAL A 17 -7.83 3.70 14.65
C VAL A 17 -7.56 4.59 13.41
N MET A 18 -6.46 4.36 12.70
CA MET A 18 -6.16 5.08 11.46
C MET A 18 -7.23 4.86 10.39
N ASN A 19 -7.72 3.62 10.25
CA ASN A 19 -8.75 3.28 9.28
C ASN A 19 -10.10 3.96 9.60
N ILE A 20 -10.49 4.02 10.88
CA ILE A 20 -11.71 4.71 11.32
C ILE A 20 -11.62 6.22 11.03
N ILE A 21 -10.49 6.86 11.37
CA ILE A 21 -10.29 8.29 11.10
C ILE A 21 -10.28 8.55 9.59
N SER A 22 -9.60 7.70 8.81
CA SER A 22 -9.55 7.81 7.34
C SER A 22 -10.95 7.70 6.73
N PHE A 23 -11.76 6.75 7.19
CA PHE A 23 -13.16 6.62 6.77
C PHE A 23 -13.95 7.90 7.05
N LEU A 24 -13.87 8.44 8.26
CA LEU A 24 -14.58 9.67 8.63
C LEU A 24 -14.14 10.89 7.80
N CYS A 25 -12.86 10.97 7.42
CA CYS A 25 -12.37 12.05 6.57
C CYS A 25 -12.74 11.86 5.08
N THR A 26 -12.78 10.62 4.58
CA THR A 26 -13.08 10.32 3.17
C THR A 26 -14.57 10.39 2.86
N VAL A 27 -15.45 9.96 3.78
CA VAL A 27 -16.91 9.98 3.60
C VAL A 27 -17.47 11.34 3.14
N PRO A 28 -17.16 12.50 3.77
CA PRO A 28 -17.70 13.78 3.32
C PRO A 28 -17.21 14.17 1.92
N PHE A 29 -15.99 13.78 1.55
CA PHE A 29 -15.45 14.07 0.22
C PHE A 29 -16.15 13.24 -0.87
N VAL A 30 -16.40 11.95 -0.60
CA VAL A 30 -17.15 11.07 -1.50
C VAL A 30 -18.60 11.54 -1.65
N VAL A 31 -19.23 11.94 -0.55
CA VAL A 31 -20.62 12.45 -0.54
C VAL A 31 -20.77 13.74 -1.35
N ILE A 32 -19.75 14.60 -1.42
CA ILE A 32 -19.83 15.83 -2.20
C ILE A 32 -19.61 15.56 -3.69
N ASN A 33 -18.67 14.67 -4.04
CA ASN A 33 -18.22 14.50 -5.42
C ASN A 33 -18.94 13.37 -6.18
N GLU A 34 -19.27 12.26 -5.51
CA GLU A 34 -19.71 11.02 -6.18
C GLU A 34 -21.19 10.70 -5.94
N LEU A 35 -21.85 11.33 -4.97
CA LEU A 35 -23.29 11.09 -4.71
C LEU A 35 -24.22 11.37 -5.91
N PRO A 36 -23.99 12.42 -6.73
CA PRO A 36 -24.85 12.69 -7.89
C PRO A 36 -24.75 11.65 -9.00
N THR A 37 -23.60 10.98 -9.13
CA THR A 37 -23.31 10.00 -10.19
C THR A 37 -23.47 8.56 -9.71
N LEU A 38 -23.47 8.33 -8.39
CA LEU A 38 -23.49 7.00 -7.76
C LEU A 38 -24.63 6.10 -8.24
N GLN A 39 -25.86 6.63 -8.37
CA GLN A 39 -27.01 5.85 -8.82
C GLN A 39 -26.89 5.44 -10.29
N GLN A 40 -26.42 6.34 -11.15
CA GLN A 40 -26.26 6.08 -12.58
C GLN A 40 -25.15 5.06 -12.84
N GLU A 41 -24.02 5.21 -12.17
CA GLU A 41 -22.89 4.27 -12.29
C GLU A 41 -23.21 2.90 -11.69
N TRP A 42 -24.00 2.86 -10.62
CA TRP A 42 -24.46 1.60 -10.03
C TRP A 42 -25.37 0.81 -10.98
N ASP A 43 -26.35 1.47 -11.59
CA ASP A 43 -27.26 0.83 -12.54
C ASP A 43 -26.52 0.34 -13.79
N LEU A 44 -25.58 1.15 -14.32
CA LEU A 44 -24.73 0.76 -15.45
C LEU A 44 -23.81 -0.42 -15.11
N ALA A 45 -23.25 -0.47 -13.90
CA ALA A 45 -22.38 -1.55 -13.48
C ALA A 45 -23.14 -2.86 -13.25
N VAL A 46 -24.36 -2.76 -12.72
CA VAL A 46 -25.28 -3.89 -12.53
C VAL A 46 -25.75 -4.45 -13.86
N GLU A 47 -26.08 -3.60 -14.83
CA GLU A 47 -26.49 -4.04 -16.17
C GLU A 47 -25.35 -4.77 -16.89
N LYS A 48 -24.11 -4.30 -16.74
CA LYS A 48 -22.94 -4.85 -17.46
C LYS A 48 -22.38 -6.13 -16.85
N HIS A 49 -22.40 -6.27 -15.52
CA HIS A 49 -21.71 -7.36 -14.82
C HIS A 49 -22.64 -8.24 -13.99
N GLY A 50 -23.86 -7.80 -13.67
CA GLY A 50 -24.79 -8.49 -12.79
C GLY A 50 -24.53 -8.20 -11.30
N LEU A 51 -25.60 -8.22 -10.49
CA LEU A 51 -25.57 -7.86 -9.06
C LEU A 51 -24.68 -8.79 -8.22
N GLU A 52 -24.80 -10.11 -8.39
CA GLU A 52 -24.05 -11.09 -7.58
C GLU A 52 -22.52 -11.01 -7.74
N PRO A 53 -21.94 -11.07 -8.96
CA PRO A 53 -20.50 -11.01 -9.11
C PRO A 53 -19.94 -9.63 -8.77
N LEU A 54 -20.71 -8.56 -8.98
CA LEU A 54 -20.30 -7.20 -8.60
C LEU A 54 -20.24 -7.05 -7.08
N ALA A 55 -21.26 -7.50 -6.36
CA ALA A 55 -21.28 -7.49 -4.90
C ALA A 55 -20.16 -8.36 -4.31
N TYR A 56 -19.94 -9.56 -4.87
CA TYR A 56 -18.85 -10.44 -4.45
C TYR A 56 -17.48 -9.79 -4.66
N ASN A 57 -17.22 -9.23 -5.85
CA ASN A 57 -15.94 -8.57 -6.16
C ASN A 57 -15.73 -7.33 -5.29
N LEU A 58 -16.79 -6.55 -5.02
CA LEU A 58 -16.71 -5.37 -4.15
C LEU A 58 -16.35 -5.76 -2.71
N LEU A 59 -17.05 -6.75 -2.15
CA LEU A 59 -16.78 -7.26 -0.80
C LEU A 59 -15.40 -7.89 -0.69
N MET A 60 -15.03 -8.73 -1.66
CA MET A 60 -13.73 -9.42 -1.66
C MET A 60 -12.57 -8.44 -1.84
N SER A 61 -12.71 -7.45 -2.73
CA SER A 61 -11.73 -6.37 -2.91
C SER A 61 -11.56 -5.55 -1.63
N GLY A 62 -12.67 -5.13 -1.00
CA GLY A 62 -12.63 -4.38 0.25
C GLY A 62 -11.97 -5.16 1.39
N PHE A 63 -12.30 -6.45 1.51
CA PHE A 63 -11.71 -7.34 2.51
C PHE A 63 -10.21 -7.56 2.28
N CYS A 64 -9.81 -7.88 1.05
CA CYS A 64 -8.40 -8.04 0.67
C CYS A 64 -7.61 -6.73 0.89
N PHE A 65 -8.21 -5.57 0.62
CA PHE A 65 -7.59 -4.27 0.85
C PHE A 65 -7.37 -4.00 2.34
N TYR A 66 -8.35 -4.32 3.19
CA TYR A 66 -8.21 -4.20 4.64
C TYR A 66 -7.06 -5.06 5.16
N ILE A 67 -7.04 -6.34 4.79
CA ILE A 67 -5.99 -7.28 5.20
C ILE A 67 -4.61 -6.83 4.71
N TYR A 68 -4.51 -6.42 3.44
CA TYR A 68 -3.25 -5.94 2.87
C TYR A 68 -2.69 -4.76 3.68
N ASN A 69 -3.53 -3.80 4.02
CA ASN A 69 -3.11 -2.63 4.78
C ASN A 69 -2.78 -2.99 6.23
N GLU A 70 -3.54 -3.88 6.87
CA GLU A 70 -3.22 -4.37 8.22
C GLU A 70 -1.82 -5.00 8.27
N PHE A 71 -1.52 -5.90 7.31
CA PHE A 71 -0.19 -6.47 7.18
C PHE A 71 0.88 -5.42 6.86
N ALA A 72 0.58 -4.41 6.03
CA ALA A 72 1.52 -3.34 5.71
C ALA A 72 1.87 -2.49 6.95
N PHE A 73 0.90 -2.23 7.83
CA PHE A 73 1.11 -1.53 9.09
C PHE A 73 1.88 -2.39 10.10
N ALA A 74 1.55 -3.67 10.23
CA ALA A 74 2.31 -4.62 11.04
C ALA A 74 3.76 -4.73 10.57
N PHE A 75 3.97 -4.81 9.25
CA PHE A 75 5.30 -4.80 8.65
C PHE A 75 6.05 -3.51 8.99
N THR A 76 5.43 -2.35 8.77
CA THR A 76 6.04 -1.04 9.06
C THR A 76 6.40 -0.86 10.53
N ALA A 77 5.59 -1.43 11.44
CA ALA A 77 5.91 -1.46 12.88
C ALA A 77 7.16 -2.30 13.17
N SER A 78 7.33 -3.44 12.49
CA SER A 78 8.46 -4.36 12.70
C SER A 78 9.79 -3.89 12.08
N VAL A 79 9.78 -3.33 10.86
CA VAL A 79 11.00 -2.94 10.13
C VAL A 79 11.34 -1.44 10.22
N GLY A 80 10.43 -0.66 10.80
CA GLY A 80 10.51 0.81 10.86
C GLY A 80 10.07 1.51 9.57
N ALA A 81 9.69 2.78 9.71
CA ALA A 81 9.14 3.60 8.62
C ALA A 81 10.12 3.83 7.45
N VAL A 82 11.42 3.91 7.73
CA VAL A 82 12.44 4.16 6.70
C VAL A 82 12.59 2.93 5.78
N THR A 83 12.71 1.73 6.37
CA THR A 83 12.81 0.48 5.61
C THR A 83 11.54 0.21 4.80
N SER A 84 10.36 0.43 5.39
CA SER A 84 9.08 0.28 4.71
C SER A 84 8.93 1.22 3.51
N SER A 85 9.39 2.48 3.64
CA SER A 85 9.39 3.45 2.53
C SER A 85 10.33 3.03 1.38
N VAL A 86 11.54 2.53 1.70
CA VAL A 86 12.48 2.02 0.68
C VAL A 86 11.90 0.79 -0.03
N LEU A 87 11.26 -0.11 0.72
CA LEU A 87 10.62 -1.30 0.16
C LEU A 87 9.40 -0.96 -0.71
N ASN A 88 8.65 0.08 -0.38
CA ASN A 88 7.56 0.57 -1.23
C ASN A 88 8.10 1.08 -2.59
N THR A 89 9.22 1.80 -2.59
CA THR A 89 9.90 2.20 -3.84
C THR A 89 10.39 0.99 -4.62
N ALA A 90 11.00 0.01 -3.95
CA ALA A 90 11.45 -1.23 -4.59
C ALA A 90 10.28 -2.03 -5.20
N LYS A 91 9.17 -2.18 -4.48
CA LYS A 91 7.95 -2.87 -4.95
C LYS A 91 7.43 -2.25 -6.24
N ARG A 92 7.43 -0.93 -6.34
CA ARG A 92 6.99 -0.21 -7.55
C ARG A 92 7.90 -0.50 -8.75
N VAL A 93 9.23 -0.48 -8.56
CA VAL A 93 10.18 -0.80 -9.64
C VAL A 93 10.04 -2.24 -10.11
N ILE A 94 9.86 -3.19 -9.18
CA ILE A 94 9.63 -4.60 -9.52
C ILE A 94 8.36 -4.74 -10.37
N ILE A 95 7.27 -4.07 -10.01
CA ILE A 95 6.02 -4.10 -10.79
C ILE A 95 6.24 -3.54 -12.20
N ILE A 96 6.97 -2.43 -12.36
CA ILE A 96 7.28 -1.83 -13.67
C ILE A 96 8.09 -2.79 -14.56
N VAL A 97 9.12 -3.43 -13.99
CA VAL A 97 9.96 -4.37 -14.74
C VAL A 97 9.18 -5.62 -15.13
N VAL A 98 8.42 -6.19 -14.20
CA VAL A 98 7.59 -7.37 -14.46
C VAL A 98 6.49 -7.07 -15.47
N SER A 99 5.82 -5.92 -15.37
CA SER A 99 4.79 -5.53 -16.34
C SER A 99 5.38 -5.32 -17.72
N SER A 100 6.55 -4.68 -17.85
CA SER A 100 7.21 -4.54 -19.15
C SER A 100 7.56 -5.89 -19.78
N VAL A 101 8.04 -6.86 -18.99
CA VAL A 101 8.35 -8.21 -19.49
C VAL A 101 7.08 -8.96 -19.89
N VAL A 102 6.01 -8.87 -19.10
CA VAL A 102 4.76 -9.61 -19.37
C VAL A 102 4.00 -9.02 -20.55
N PHE A 103 3.88 -7.69 -20.62
CA PHE A 103 3.14 -7.00 -21.67
C PHE A 103 3.97 -6.73 -22.93
N GLN A 104 5.28 -7.02 -22.91
CA GLN A 104 6.22 -6.76 -24.02
C GLN A 104 6.16 -5.31 -24.51
N GLU A 105 5.86 -4.37 -23.61
CA GLU A 105 5.78 -2.95 -23.90
C GLU A 105 7.16 -2.31 -23.88
N VAL A 106 7.41 -1.43 -24.85
CA VAL A 106 8.71 -0.76 -25.01
C VAL A 106 8.86 0.29 -23.91
N MET A 107 9.73 0.01 -22.94
CA MET A 107 10.03 0.97 -21.88
C MET A 107 10.73 2.21 -22.45
N GLU A 108 10.18 3.38 -22.13
CA GLU A 108 10.84 4.66 -22.41
C GLU A 108 12.21 4.72 -21.72
N ARG A 109 13.20 5.32 -22.39
CA ARG A 109 14.59 5.42 -21.91
C ARG A 109 14.70 6.07 -20.52
N ASN A 110 13.79 6.99 -20.20
CA ASN A 110 13.71 7.64 -18.89
C ASN A 110 13.28 6.67 -17.78
N THR A 111 12.31 5.79 -18.06
CA THR A 111 11.84 4.75 -17.12
C THR A 111 12.93 3.73 -16.82
N VAL A 112 13.73 3.38 -17.82
CA VAL A 112 14.87 2.46 -17.67
C VAL A 112 15.94 3.07 -16.76
N ILE A 113 16.33 4.32 -17.02
CA ILE A 113 17.34 5.02 -16.20
C ILE A 113 16.82 5.23 -14.77
N GLY A 114 15.57 5.67 -14.60
CA GLY A 114 14.96 5.85 -13.28
C GLY A 114 14.89 4.54 -12.48
N SER A 115 14.55 3.43 -13.14
CA SER A 115 14.53 2.10 -12.51
C SER A 115 15.93 1.64 -12.10
N ALA A 116 16.95 1.87 -12.95
CA ALA A 116 18.33 1.54 -12.63
C ALA A 116 18.85 2.31 -11.41
N ILE A 117 18.58 3.62 -11.33
CA ILE A 117 18.96 4.46 -10.19
C ILE A 117 18.25 3.98 -8.91
N ALA A 118 16.96 3.65 -8.99
CA ALA A 118 16.20 3.15 -7.85
C ALA A 118 16.70 1.78 -7.35
N ILE A 119 17.07 0.87 -8.25
CA ILE A 119 17.69 -0.42 -7.90
C ILE A 119 19.04 -0.18 -7.22
N CYS A 120 19.88 0.68 -7.79
CA CYS A 120 21.16 1.05 -7.16
C CYS A 120 20.97 1.67 -5.76
N GLY A 121 19.98 2.56 -5.59
CA GLY A 121 19.66 3.18 -4.30
C GLY A 121 19.16 2.19 -3.25
N THR A 122 18.29 1.26 -3.63
CA THR A 122 17.78 0.20 -2.73
C THR A 122 18.89 -0.79 -2.36
N PHE A 123 19.78 -1.13 -3.29
CA PHE A 123 20.96 -1.96 -3.03
C PHE A 123 21.95 -1.26 -2.09
N ALA A 124 22.25 0.02 -2.33
CA ALA A 124 23.09 0.83 -1.46
C ALA A 124 22.49 0.95 -0.04
N TYR A 125 21.17 1.14 0.09
CA TYR A 125 20.47 1.12 1.37
C TYR A 125 20.58 -0.24 2.07
N SER A 126 20.44 -1.35 1.32
CA SER A 126 20.61 -2.70 1.88
C SER A 126 22.04 -2.93 2.39
N LEU A 127 23.06 -2.46 1.67
CA LEU A 127 24.46 -2.54 2.10
C LEU A 127 24.75 -1.63 3.30
N ALA A 128 24.23 -0.41 3.31
CA ALA A 128 24.40 0.54 4.40
C ALA A 128 23.70 0.07 5.67
N SER A 129 22.48 -0.45 5.57
CA SER A 129 21.75 -1.02 6.71
C SER A 129 22.44 -2.28 7.27
N LYS A 130 23.07 -3.10 6.42
CA LYS A 130 23.94 -4.21 6.86
C LYS A 130 25.22 -3.75 7.57
N LYS A 131 25.89 -2.70 7.06
CA LYS A 131 27.11 -2.13 7.70
C LYS A 131 26.81 -1.32 8.97
N ALA A 132 25.64 -0.70 9.07
CA ALA A 132 25.20 0.04 10.25
C ALA A 132 24.65 -0.85 11.38
N ALA A 133 24.68 -2.18 11.23
CA ALA A 133 24.43 -3.11 12.32
C ALA A 133 25.69 -3.28 13.19
N PRO A 134 25.98 -2.31 14.07
CA PRO A 134 26.16 -2.66 15.47
C PRO A 134 25.23 -1.81 16.34
N LYS A 135 24.16 -2.45 16.80
CA LYS A 135 23.71 -2.48 18.20
C LYS A 135 22.26 -2.97 18.25
N ALA A 136 22.12 -4.22 18.71
CA ALA A 136 21.08 -4.48 19.69
C ALA A 136 21.15 -3.37 20.74
N LYS A 137 20.16 -2.48 20.75
CA LYS A 137 19.84 -1.72 21.95
C LYS A 137 18.68 -2.41 22.62
N THR A 138 19.06 -3.46 23.36
CA THR A 138 18.48 -3.79 24.65
C THR A 138 18.65 -2.57 25.56
N ALA A 139 17.52 -1.99 25.96
CA ALA A 139 17.26 -1.21 27.17
C ALA A 139 15.86 -0.62 27.01
#